data_AF-A0A6S7JH75-F1
#
_entry.id   AF-A0A6S7JH75-F1
#
_cell.length_a   1.000
_cell.length_b   1.000
_cell.length_c   1.000
_cell.angle_alpha   90.00
_cell.angle_beta   90.00
_cell.angle_gamma   90.00
#
_symmetry.space_group_name_H-M   'P 1'
#
loop_
_entity.id
_entity.type
_entity.pdbx_description
1 polymer ?
#
loop_
_entity_poly.entity_id
_entity_poly.type
_entity_poly.pdbx_seq_one_letter_code
_entity_poly.pdbx_strand_id
1 'polypeptide(L)'
;MSAALDQYISRVDGTPCMNTVIHLTRGAENHDFVSQRSKLMVFLKGNKMEKQNLQKEDPTLFKYFSEIWKNPEDKILYWVHHLEAVFVSVVSLKGIKDVSQLLNLYAVGKAIRCPPQSDILAEYHRKLNDRCVEEADVDMLAKKCLLSSDDVKLWLEYLTQVSINRKRGAEKAKATRKKNKEKTV
;
A
#
# COMPACT_ATOMS: atom_id res chain seq x y z
N MET A 1 8.93 15.42 16.77
CA MET A 1 8.27 14.72 15.64
C MET A 1 7.08 15.50 15.08
N SER A 2 6.38 16.31 15.88
CA SER A 2 5.22 17.11 15.41
C SER A 2 5.55 18.15 14.34
N ALA A 3 6.62 18.93 14.51
CA ALA A 3 6.94 20.04 13.61
C ALA A 3 7.15 19.63 12.14
N ALA A 4 7.78 18.47 11.88
CA ALA A 4 7.96 17.95 10.53
C ALA A 4 6.63 17.45 9.92
N LEU A 5 5.75 16.91 10.75
CA LEU A 5 4.41 16.44 10.36
C LEU A 5 3.51 17.63 10.05
N ASP A 6 3.53 18.67 10.87
CA ASP A 6 2.81 19.92 10.64
C ASP A 6 3.27 20.61 9.36
N GLN A 7 4.59 20.66 9.13
CA GLN A 7 5.14 21.22 7.91
C GLN A 7 4.78 20.40 6.66
N TYR A 8 4.66 19.08 6.79
CA TYR A 8 4.20 18.22 5.70
C TYR A 8 2.71 18.42 5.42
N ILE A 9 1.87 18.39 6.47
CA ILE A 9 0.42 18.61 6.35
C ILE A 9 0.16 19.98 5.73
N SER A 10 0.79 21.04 6.24
CA SER A 10 0.64 22.40 5.70
C SER A 10 1.03 22.54 4.22
N ARG A 11 1.91 21.67 3.71
CA ARG A 11 2.35 21.70 2.29
C ARG A 11 1.47 20.87 1.38
N VAL A 12 0.82 19.84 1.92
CA VAL A 12 0.13 18.82 1.13
C VAL A 12 -1.40 18.96 1.25
N ASP A 13 -1.89 19.45 2.39
CA ASP A 13 -3.29 19.80 2.59
C ASP A 13 -3.70 20.93 1.64
N GLY A 14 -4.85 20.78 0.97
CA GLY A 14 -5.30 21.72 -0.06
C GLY A 14 -4.65 21.51 -1.44
N THR A 15 -3.66 20.63 -1.56
CA THR A 15 -3.01 20.38 -2.86
C THR A 15 -3.97 19.64 -3.79
N PRO A 16 -4.17 20.12 -5.03
CA PRO A 16 -5.00 19.42 -5.99
C PRO A 16 -4.34 18.09 -6.38
N CYS A 17 -5.11 17.01 -6.28
CA CYS A 17 -4.72 15.70 -6.76
C CYS A 17 -5.84 15.20 -7.65
N MET A 18 -5.61 15.24 -8.96
CA MET A 18 -6.66 15.02 -9.97
C MET A 18 -7.75 16.11 -9.88
N ASN A 19 -9.04 15.71 -9.88
CA ASN A 19 -10.20 16.59 -9.74
C ASN A 19 -10.68 16.74 -8.28
N THR A 20 -9.89 16.30 -7.31
CA THR A 20 -10.19 16.42 -5.88
C THR A 20 -9.06 17.13 -5.15
N VAL A 21 -9.38 17.65 -3.97
CA VAL A 21 -8.42 18.32 -3.09
C VAL A 21 -8.04 17.33 -2.00
N ILE A 22 -6.74 17.16 -1.78
CA ILE A 22 -6.27 16.34 -0.66
C ILE A 22 -6.58 17.10 0.63
N HIS A 23 -7.30 16.45 1.53
CA HIS A 23 -7.50 16.93 2.90
C HIS A 23 -6.77 16.04 3.89
N LEU A 24 -5.76 16.61 4.55
CA LEU A 24 -5.00 15.92 5.59
C LEU A 24 -5.34 16.53 6.94
N THR A 25 -6.06 15.76 7.77
CA THR A 25 -6.28 16.11 9.16
C THR A 25 -5.30 15.36 10.05
N ARG A 26 -4.69 16.07 10.99
CA ARG A 26 -3.93 15.42 12.06
C ARG A 26 -4.89 14.57 12.90
N GLY A 27 -4.54 13.31 13.14
CA GLY A 27 -5.31 12.45 14.04
C GLY A 27 -5.39 13.07 15.45
N ALA A 28 -6.51 12.87 16.14
CA ALA A 28 -6.72 13.43 17.47
C ALA A 28 -5.62 12.99 18.44
N GLU A 29 -4.86 13.95 18.97
CA GLU A 29 -3.74 13.67 19.88
C GLU A 29 -4.21 13.16 21.24
N ASN A 30 -5.45 13.51 21.62
CA ASN A 30 -6.08 13.17 22.90
C ASN A 30 -7.04 11.99 22.77
N HIS A 31 -6.90 11.15 21.75
CA HIS A 31 -7.73 9.95 21.66
C HIS A 31 -7.17 8.85 22.57
N ASP A 32 -8.06 8.18 23.31
CA ASP A 32 -7.73 6.99 24.13
C ASP A 32 -6.96 5.90 23.36
N PHE A 33 -7.04 5.89 22.03
CA PHE A 33 -6.27 4.96 21.20
C PHE A 33 -4.78 5.25 21.17
N VAL A 34 -4.36 6.50 21.31
CA VAL A 34 -2.94 6.86 21.34
C VAL A 34 -2.28 6.28 22.60
N SER A 35 -2.98 6.35 23.74
CA SER A 35 -2.52 5.78 25.01
C SER A 35 -2.60 4.25 25.03
N GLN A 36 -3.60 3.66 24.38
CA GLN A 36 -3.76 2.20 24.26
C GLN A 36 -2.81 1.57 23.24
N ARG A 37 -2.27 2.34 22.28
CA ARG A 37 -1.40 1.82 21.21
C ARG A 37 -0.13 1.16 21.74
N SER A 38 0.51 1.73 22.76
CA SER A 38 1.72 1.14 23.36
C SER A 38 1.39 -0.22 23.97
N LYS A 39 0.28 -0.32 24.71
CA LYS A 39 -0.25 -1.56 25.30
C LYS A 39 -0.63 -2.59 24.23
N LEU A 40 -1.25 -2.17 23.12
CA LEU A 40 -1.54 -3.03 21.99
C LEU A 40 -0.27 -3.58 21.34
N MET A 41 0.76 -2.75 21.17
CA MET A 41 2.04 -3.21 20.60
C MET A 41 2.71 -4.25 21.49
N VAL A 42 2.61 -4.10 22.81
CA VAL A 42 3.05 -5.14 23.77
C VAL A 42 2.22 -6.42 23.62
N PHE A 43 0.89 -6.32 23.50
CA PHE A 43 0.03 -7.48 23.28
C PHE A 43 0.40 -8.26 22.00
N LEU A 44 0.71 -7.56 20.91
CA LEU A 44 1.04 -8.19 19.63
C LEU A 44 2.49 -8.71 19.59
N LYS A 45 3.46 -7.84 19.87
CA LYS A 45 4.89 -8.08 19.64
C LYS A 45 5.73 -8.24 20.90
N GLY A 46 5.17 -7.93 22.07
CA GLY A 46 5.88 -8.03 23.34
C GLY A 46 6.29 -9.46 23.69
N ASN A 47 7.27 -9.59 24.57
CA ASN A 47 7.73 -10.88 25.07
C ASN A 47 6.69 -11.50 26.04
N LYS A 48 6.85 -12.79 26.35
CA LYS A 48 5.88 -13.52 27.21
C LYS A 48 5.67 -12.83 28.57
N MET A 49 6.71 -12.25 29.14
CA MET A 49 6.67 -11.59 30.45
C MET A 49 5.92 -10.26 30.38
N GLU A 50 6.15 -9.46 29.33
CA GLU A 50 5.45 -8.20 29.07
C GLU A 50 3.96 -8.41 28.82
N LYS A 51 3.59 -9.49 28.09
CA LYS A 51 2.18 -9.85 27.91
C LYS A 51 1.52 -10.26 29.23
N GLN A 52 2.23 -10.99 30.09
CA GLN A 52 1.74 -11.33 31.42
C GLN A 52 1.60 -10.10 32.33
N ASN A 53 2.53 -9.15 32.23
CA ASN A 53 2.44 -7.89 32.97
C ASN A 53 1.25 -7.05 32.50
N LEU A 54 1.05 -6.94 31.18
CA LEU A 54 -0.13 -6.27 30.62
C LEU A 54 -1.44 -6.91 31.10
N GLN A 55 -1.48 -8.25 31.17
CA GLN A 55 -2.65 -8.97 31.69
C GLN A 55 -2.90 -8.69 33.19
N LYS A 56 -1.85 -8.48 33.99
CA LYS A 56 -1.97 -8.15 35.42
C LYS A 56 -2.33 -6.69 35.67
N GLU A 57 -1.73 -5.77 34.91
CA GLU A 57 -1.91 -4.33 35.05
C GLU A 57 -3.26 -3.87 34.50
N ASP A 58 -3.69 -4.42 33.37
CA ASP A 58 -4.91 -4.01 32.69
C ASP A 58 -5.67 -5.22 32.08
N PRO A 59 -6.28 -6.05 32.94
CA PRO A 59 -6.94 -7.29 32.51
C PRO A 59 -8.12 -7.02 31.57
N THR A 60 -8.84 -5.91 31.76
CA THR A 60 -9.99 -5.52 30.92
C THR A 60 -9.54 -5.22 29.50
N LEU A 61 -8.46 -4.44 29.34
CA LEU A 61 -7.90 -4.13 28.03
C LEU A 61 -7.27 -5.35 27.35
N PHE A 62 -6.57 -6.20 28.12
CA PHE A 62 -6.02 -7.45 27.60
C PHE A 62 -7.12 -8.40 27.09
N LYS A 63 -8.24 -8.48 27.81
CA LYS A 63 -9.42 -9.24 27.39
C LYS A 63 -10.03 -8.68 26.11
N TYR A 64 -10.19 -7.37 26.03
CA TYR A 64 -10.67 -6.67 24.82
C TYR A 64 -9.80 -6.99 23.60
N PHE A 65 -8.47 -6.85 23.72
CA PHE A 65 -7.55 -7.22 22.63
C PHE A 65 -7.67 -8.70 22.26
N SER A 66 -7.82 -9.58 23.25
CA SER A 66 -7.98 -11.02 23.01
C SER A 66 -9.29 -11.35 22.30
N GLU A 67 -10.38 -10.63 22.58
CA GLU A 67 -11.69 -10.82 21.93
C GLU A 67 -11.64 -10.35 20.47
N ILE A 68 -11.10 -9.17 20.19
CA ILE A 68 -10.85 -8.69 18.82
C ILE A 68 -9.97 -9.69 18.06
N TRP A 69 -8.94 -10.23 18.70
CA TRP A 69 -8.01 -11.16 18.06
C TRP A 69 -8.51 -12.60 17.96
N LYS A 70 -9.75 -12.90 18.37
CA LYS A 70 -10.37 -14.21 18.09
C LYS A 70 -11.09 -14.22 16.75
N ASN A 71 -11.75 -13.12 16.36
CA ASN A 71 -12.54 -13.05 15.14
C ASN A 71 -11.71 -12.51 13.95
N PRO A 72 -11.61 -13.24 12.82
CA PRO A 72 -10.85 -12.77 11.64
C PRO A 72 -11.39 -11.48 11.03
N GLU A 73 -12.71 -11.28 11.03
CA GLU A 73 -13.36 -10.09 10.47
C GLU A 73 -13.10 -8.85 11.34
N ASP A 74 -13.19 -9.00 12.66
CA ASP A 74 -12.89 -7.92 13.62
C ASP A 74 -11.41 -7.55 13.63
N LYS A 75 -10.50 -8.51 13.37
CA LYS A 75 -9.07 -8.22 13.18
C LYS A 75 -8.83 -7.27 12.03
N ILE A 76 -9.51 -7.47 10.89
CA ILE A 76 -9.33 -6.66 9.68
C ILE A 76 -9.91 -5.27 9.92
N LEU A 77 -11.13 -5.17 10.46
CA LEU A 77 -11.74 -3.89 10.83
C LEU A 77 -10.91 -3.12 11.85
N TYR A 78 -10.36 -3.80 12.87
CA TYR A 78 -9.49 -3.19 13.86
C TYR A 78 -8.16 -2.74 13.23
N TRP A 79 -7.55 -3.51 12.35
CA TRP A 79 -6.35 -3.10 11.61
C TRP A 79 -6.58 -1.87 10.73
N VAL A 80 -7.66 -1.86 9.95
CA VAL A 80 -8.02 -0.78 9.03
C VAL A 80 -8.40 0.50 9.79
N HIS A 81 -9.14 0.39 10.90
CA HIS A 81 -9.51 1.57 11.69
C HIS A 81 -8.41 2.04 12.66
N HIS A 82 -7.54 1.17 13.19
CA HIS A 82 -6.66 1.52 14.33
C HIS A 82 -5.17 1.50 14.00
N LEU A 83 -4.73 0.68 13.04
CA LEU A 83 -3.32 0.67 12.60
C LEU A 83 -3.11 1.53 11.34
N GLU A 84 -4.08 1.53 10.43
CA GLU A 84 -4.08 2.40 9.24
C GLU A 84 -4.49 3.86 9.54
N ALA A 85 -5.15 4.16 10.66
CA ALA A 85 -5.40 5.57 11.06
C ALA A 85 -4.11 6.36 11.39
N VAL A 86 -2.95 5.69 11.45
CA VAL A 86 -1.63 6.36 11.55
C VAL A 86 -0.89 6.38 10.20
N PHE A 87 -1.42 5.77 9.14
CA PHE A 87 -0.74 5.74 7.83
C PHE A 87 -1.61 5.92 6.57
N VAL A 88 -2.93 6.11 6.69
CA VAL A 88 -3.78 6.23 5.50
C VAL A 88 -4.21 7.67 5.30
N SER A 89 -3.56 8.30 4.31
CA SER A 89 -4.21 9.28 3.46
C SER A 89 -5.50 8.65 2.93
N VAL A 90 -6.64 9.00 3.54
CA VAL A 90 -7.95 8.68 2.98
C VAL A 90 -8.11 9.56 1.75
N VAL A 91 -7.63 9.10 0.60
CA VAL A 91 -8.16 9.55 -0.68
C VAL A 91 -9.57 8.97 -0.74
N SER A 92 -10.54 9.74 -0.28
CA SER A 92 -11.95 9.42 -0.49
C SER A 92 -12.20 9.48 -1.99
N LEU A 93 -12.15 8.34 -2.67
CA LEU A 93 -12.54 8.19 -4.08
C LEU A 93 -14.07 8.23 -4.22
N LYS A 94 -14.70 9.28 -3.67
CA LYS A 94 -16.08 9.61 -4.02
C LYS A 94 -16.06 10.23 -5.41
N GLY A 95 -16.18 9.38 -6.45
CA GLY A 95 -16.38 9.88 -7.81
C GLY A 95 -16.03 8.95 -8.97
N ILE A 96 -15.30 7.86 -8.76
CA ILE A 96 -14.96 6.93 -9.86
C ILE A 96 -16.12 5.96 -10.05
N LYS A 97 -16.84 6.10 -11.17
CA LYS A 97 -18.00 5.28 -11.53
C LYS A 97 -17.69 4.18 -12.54
N ASP A 98 -16.47 4.15 -13.09
CA ASP A 98 -16.12 3.32 -14.25
C ASP A 98 -14.65 2.85 -14.21
N VAL A 99 -14.44 1.58 -14.57
CA VAL A 99 -13.16 0.85 -14.59
C VAL A 99 -12.18 1.45 -15.61
N SER A 100 -12.69 2.00 -16.72
CA SER A 100 -11.85 2.65 -17.74
C SER A 100 -11.20 3.96 -17.25
N GLN A 101 -11.83 4.66 -16.31
CA GLN A 101 -11.23 5.85 -15.68
C GLN A 101 -10.09 5.45 -14.73
N LEU A 102 -10.24 4.31 -14.07
CA LEU A 102 -9.18 3.70 -13.27
C LEU A 102 -7.98 3.37 -14.16
N LEU A 103 -8.18 2.64 -15.27
CA LEU A 103 -7.12 2.29 -16.23
C LEU A 103 -6.37 3.50 -16.81
N ASN A 104 -7.06 4.62 -17.09
CA ASN A 104 -6.40 5.85 -17.54
C ASN A 104 -5.53 6.51 -16.46
N LEU A 105 -5.94 6.45 -15.19
CA LEU A 105 -5.12 6.92 -14.06
C LEU A 105 -3.85 6.05 -13.88
N TYR A 106 -3.95 4.77 -14.23
CA TYR A 106 -2.84 3.80 -14.20
C TYR A 106 -1.86 4.00 -15.36
N ALA A 107 -2.35 4.21 -16.59
CA ALA A 107 -1.53 4.40 -17.79
C ALA A 107 -0.64 5.65 -17.74
N VAL A 108 -1.07 6.69 -17.02
CA VAL A 108 -0.32 7.95 -16.84
C VAL A 108 0.70 7.86 -15.69
N GLY A 109 0.80 6.71 -15.00
CA GLY A 109 1.77 6.47 -13.92
C GLY A 109 1.51 7.25 -12.64
N LYS A 110 0.26 7.71 -12.43
CA LYS A 110 -0.10 8.63 -11.34
C LYS A 110 -0.86 8.01 -10.17
N ALA A 111 -1.28 6.74 -10.26
CA ALA A 111 -1.87 6.01 -9.14
C ALA A 111 -1.27 4.60 -9.06
N ILE A 112 -0.38 4.41 -8.09
CA ILE A 112 -0.37 3.38 -7.03
C ILE A 112 0.96 3.58 -6.28
N ARG A 113 0.89 3.99 -5.00
CA ARG A 113 2.07 4.04 -4.09
C ARG A 113 2.23 2.80 -3.22
N CYS A 114 1.37 1.78 -3.38
CA CYS A 114 1.56 0.50 -2.72
C CYS A 114 2.24 -0.42 -3.73
N PRO A 115 3.50 -0.84 -3.54
CA PRO A 115 4.14 -1.77 -4.46
C PRO A 115 3.26 -3.03 -4.63
N PRO A 116 3.31 -3.70 -5.80
CA PRO A 116 2.66 -4.99 -5.95
C PRO A 116 3.05 -5.86 -4.77
N GLN A 117 2.09 -6.63 -4.24
CA GLN A 117 2.40 -7.57 -3.17
C GLN A 117 3.63 -8.39 -3.57
N SER A 118 4.57 -8.57 -2.64
CA SER A 118 5.90 -9.14 -2.91
C SER A 118 5.82 -10.48 -3.64
N ASP A 119 4.76 -11.23 -3.38
CA ASP A 119 4.49 -12.51 -4.03
C ASP A 119 4.15 -12.40 -5.52
N ILE A 120 3.36 -11.41 -5.93
CA ILE A 120 3.03 -11.17 -7.35
C ILE A 120 4.29 -10.75 -8.10
N LEU A 121 5.08 -9.85 -7.50
CA LEU A 121 6.32 -9.37 -8.11
C LEU A 121 7.36 -10.50 -8.25
N ALA A 122 7.51 -11.33 -7.20
CA ALA A 122 8.41 -12.47 -7.21
C ALA A 122 7.99 -13.51 -8.27
N GLU A 123 6.70 -13.81 -8.36
CA GLU A 123 6.18 -14.75 -9.34
C GLU A 123 6.32 -14.21 -10.76
N TYR A 124 6.08 -12.90 -10.96
CA TYR A 124 6.26 -12.24 -12.25
C TYR A 124 7.70 -12.34 -12.75
N HIS A 125 8.69 -12.03 -11.91
CA HIS A 125 10.10 -12.18 -12.31
C HIS A 125 10.55 -13.63 -12.49
N ARG A 126 10.02 -14.55 -11.68
CA ARG A 126 10.37 -15.97 -11.75
C ARG A 126 9.81 -16.66 -12.98
N LYS A 127 8.57 -16.32 -13.32
CA LYS A 127 7.78 -17.08 -14.27
C LYS A 127 7.26 -16.24 -15.43
N LEU A 128 6.78 -15.02 -15.22
CA LEU A 128 5.89 -14.39 -16.21
C LEU A 128 6.54 -13.27 -17.04
N ASN A 129 7.79 -12.89 -16.75
CA ASN A 129 8.44 -11.76 -17.43
C ASN A 129 8.63 -11.94 -18.96
N ASP A 130 8.61 -13.18 -19.46
CA ASP A 130 8.80 -13.49 -20.89
C ASP A 130 7.74 -14.46 -21.47
N ARG A 131 6.68 -14.81 -20.72
CA ARG A 131 5.63 -15.71 -21.20
C ARG A 131 4.23 -15.17 -20.93
N CYS A 132 3.28 -15.54 -21.77
CA CYS A 132 1.87 -15.19 -21.59
C CYS A 132 1.38 -15.68 -20.23
N VAL A 133 0.68 -14.81 -19.51
CA VAL A 133 0.01 -15.13 -18.26
C VAL A 133 -1.20 -16.00 -18.58
N GLU A 134 -1.20 -17.25 -18.10
CA GLU A 134 -2.37 -18.12 -18.20
C GLU A 134 -3.37 -17.83 -17.08
N GLU A 135 -4.64 -18.11 -17.32
CA GLU A 135 -5.70 -17.83 -16.35
C GLU A 135 -5.52 -18.66 -15.05
N ALA A 136 -4.92 -19.85 -15.16
CA ALA A 136 -4.54 -20.67 -14.02
C ALA A 136 -3.47 -20.01 -13.12
N ASP A 137 -2.54 -19.25 -13.68
CA ASP A 137 -1.52 -18.52 -12.91
C ASP A 137 -2.15 -17.35 -12.15
N VAL A 138 -3.12 -16.68 -12.77
CA VAL A 138 -3.90 -15.60 -12.13
C VAL A 138 -4.65 -16.13 -10.92
N ASP A 139 -5.37 -17.25 -11.07
CA ASP A 139 -6.18 -17.81 -9.98
C ASP A 139 -5.32 -18.34 -8.84
N MET A 140 -4.16 -18.93 -9.15
CA MET A 140 -3.18 -19.34 -8.14
C MET A 140 -2.67 -18.13 -7.36
N LEU A 141 -2.30 -17.05 -8.06
CA LEU A 141 -1.81 -15.83 -7.45
C LEU A 141 -2.90 -15.11 -6.65
N ALA A 142 -4.13 -15.06 -7.14
CA ALA A 142 -5.28 -14.50 -6.45
C ALA A 142 -5.49 -15.16 -5.10
N LYS A 143 -5.49 -16.50 -5.07
CA LYS A 143 -5.57 -17.30 -3.83
C LYS A 143 -4.39 -17.05 -2.89
N LYS A 144 -3.17 -16.99 -3.43
CA LYS A 144 -1.96 -16.79 -2.63
C LYS A 144 -1.90 -15.40 -2.00
N CYS A 145 -2.35 -14.39 -2.74
CA CYS A 145 -2.28 -12.97 -2.39
C CYS A 145 -3.53 -12.48 -1.63
N LEU A 146 -4.56 -13.34 -1.54
CA LEU A 146 -5.89 -12.99 -1.02
C LEU A 146 -6.48 -11.78 -1.75
N LEU A 147 -6.29 -11.73 -3.07
CA LEU A 147 -6.79 -10.70 -3.96
C LEU A 147 -7.80 -11.28 -4.94
N SER A 148 -8.60 -10.41 -5.57
CA SER A 148 -9.45 -10.83 -6.68
C SER A 148 -8.59 -11.18 -7.91
N SER A 149 -9.08 -12.07 -8.77
CA SER A 149 -8.40 -12.38 -10.04
C SER A 149 -8.25 -11.14 -10.92
N ASP A 150 -9.19 -10.19 -10.85
CA ASP A 150 -9.13 -8.91 -11.58
C ASP A 150 -7.99 -8.01 -11.07
N ASP A 151 -7.81 -7.91 -9.76
CA ASP A 151 -6.69 -7.15 -9.17
C ASP A 151 -5.34 -7.77 -9.55
N VAL A 152 -5.25 -9.09 -9.57
CA VAL A 152 -4.03 -9.80 -9.99
C VAL A 152 -3.74 -9.57 -11.47
N LYS A 153 -4.76 -9.66 -12.35
CA LYS A 153 -4.62 -9.33 -13.79
C LYS A 153 -4.10 -7.90 -13.97
N LEU A 154 -4.69 -6.95 -13.26
CA LEU A 154 -4.29 -5.54 -13.28
C LEU A 154 -2.82 -5.35 -12.89
N TRP A 155 -2.37 -6.03 -11.83
CA TRP A 155 -0.99 -5.98 -11.39
C TRP A 155 0.00 -6.57 -12.40
N LEU A 156 -0.34 -7.69 -13.02
CA LEU A 156 0.50 -8.34 -14.03
C LEU A 156 0.59 -7.50 -15.32
N GLU A 157 -0.50 -6.88 -15.74
CA GLU A 157 -0.53 -5.94 -16.87
C GLU A 157 0.36 -4.72 -16.58
N TYR A 158 0.25 -4.15 -15.38
CA TYR A 158 1.12 -3.06 -14.94
C TYR A 158 2.61 -3.44 -15.00
N LEU A 159 2.99 -4.61 -14.48
CA LEU A 159 4.38 -5.07 -14.50
C LEU A 159 4.90 -5.28 -15.93
N THR A 160 4.06 -5.81 -16.81
CA THR A 160 4.36 -5.93 -18.24
C THR A 160 4.64 -4.56 -18.87
N GLN A 161 3.77 -3.59 -18.60
CA GLN A 161 3.92 -2.22 -19.09
C GLN A 161 5.19 -1.55 -18.56
N VAL A 162 5.53 -1.74 -17.29
CA VAL A 162 6.77 -1.24 -16.67
C VAL A 162 7.99 -1.86 -17.35
N SER A 163 7.97 -3.17 -17.63
CA SER A 163 9.05 -3.86 -18.35
C SER A 163 9.27 -3.27 -19.74
N ILE A 164 8.18 -3.06 -20.49
CA ILE A 164 8.21 -2.44 -21.83
C ILE A 164 8.78 -1.02 -21.77
N ASN A 165 8.30 -0.20 -20.81
CA ASN A 165 8.76 1.18 -20.65
C ASN A 165 10.24 1.25 -20.27
N ARG A 166 10.73 0.34 -19.43
CA ARG A 166 12.15 0.22 -19.09
C ARG A 166 12.99 -0.15 -20.31
N LYS A 167 12.54 -1.12 -21.13
CA LYS A 167 13.21 -1.47 -22.40
C LYS A 167 13.28 -0.27 -23.35
N ARG A 168 12.17 0.45 -23.53
CA ARG A 168 12.11 1.67 -24.36
C ARG A 168 13.04 2.77 -23.83
N GLY A 169 13.08 2.98 -22.51
CA GLY A 169 13.97 3.93 -21.85
C GLY A 169 15.45 3.58 -22.07
N ALA A 170 15.79 2.30 -21.95
CA ALA A 170 17.15 1.81 -22.20
C ALA A 170 17.58 2.00 -23.66
N GLU A 171 16.71 1.68 -24.62
CA GLU A 171 16.99 1.92 -26.05
C GLU A 171 17.14 3.40 -26.37
N LYS A 172 16.28 4.26 -25.82
CA LYS A 172 16.40 5.72 -25.96
C LYS A 172 17.72 6.23 -25.37
N ALA A 173 18.12 5.74 -24.20
CA ALA A 173 19.40 6.11 -23.59
C ALA A 173 20.60 5.63 -24.43
N LYS A 174 20.54 4.42 -25.00
CA LYS A 174 21.55 3.86 -25.90
C LYS A 174 21.69 4.70 -27.18
N ALA A 175 20.58 5.08 -27.80
CA ALA A 175 20.55 5.95 -28.97
C ALA A 175 21.15 7.34 -28.66
N THR A 176 20.80 7.94 -27.52
CA THR A 176 21.38 9.22 -27.08
C THR A 176 22.90 9.12 -26.88
N ARG A 177 23.38 8.05 -26.24
CA ARG A 177 24.83 7.81 -26.04
C ARG A 177 25.56 7.68 -27.37
N LYS A 178 24.99 6.95 -28.34
CA LYS A 178 25.56 6.80 -29.69
C LYS A 178 25.65 8.15 -30.42
N LYS A 179 24.55 8.92 -30.42
CA LYS A 179 24.48 10.24 -31.07
C LYS A 179 25.44 11.26 -30.44
N ASN A 180 25.64 11.21 -29.12
CA ASN A 180 26.62 12.07 -28.45
C ASN A 180 28.06 11.67 -28.80
N LYS A 181 28.35 10.37 -28.91
CA LYS A 181 29.68 9.87 -29.31
C LYS A 181 30.03 10.26 -30.75
N GLU A 182 29.06 10.26 -31.66
CA GLU A 182 29.22 10.69 -33.06
C GLU A 182 29.40 12.21 -33.21
N LYS A 183 29.03 13.03 -32.21
CA LYS A 183 29.23 14.49 -32.22
C LYS A 183 30.57 14.95 -31.65
N THR A 184 31.33 14.05 -31.01
CA THR A 184 32.62 14.36 -30.37
C THR A 184 33.82 13.91 -31.22
N VAL A 185 33.57 13.41 -32.43
CA VAL A 185 34.55 13.07 -33.47
C VAL A 185 34.36 14.02 -34.62
#